data_AF-I0V0D6-F1
#
_entry.id   AF-I0V0D6-F1
#
_cell.length_a   1.000
_cell.length_b   1.000
_cell.length_c   1.000
_cell.angle_alpha   90.00
_cell.angle_beta   90.00
_cell.angle_gamma   90.00
#
_symmetry.space_group_name_H-M   'P 1'
#
loop_
_entity.id
_entity.type
_entity.pdbx_description
1 polymer ?
#
loop_
_entity_poly.entity_id
_entity_poly.type
_entity_poly.pdbx_seq_one_letter_code
_entity_poly.pdbx_strand_id
1 'polypeptide(L)'
;MRDNQGVSLPDGFQRGVPGADLPPRVLAVSDEVNEALWTTSVKDVAVDLILAAGDLPFDYLDFLASTLDRPLVFVPGNHDPDLSGFGWRNGLSLRAGFPSRWPGPPGGINADGRIVEVAGVRVAGLGGSPWYNGGPNQWTERRQSRRARRLVRLARGAPVDVLLTHTPPLGVGDADGADADRPHRGFGCLHDAVTSLRPRWLLHGHIHPYGRHPPEQRLGDTRVRNVVGAHVFGLGPLSRTEAP
;
A
#
# COMPACT_ATOMS: atom_id res chain seq x y z
N MET A 1 -4.09 30.11 27.47
CA MET A 1 -4.79 28.96 26.84
C MET A 1 -5.48 29.50 25.61
N ARG A 2 -4.98 29.17 24.40
CA ARG A 2 -5.67 29.50 23.16
C ARG A 2 -6.40 28.25 22.71
N ASP A 3 -7.69 28.38 22.50
CA ASP A 3 -8.57 27.31 22.06
C ASP A 3 -8.08 26.71 20.75
N ASN A 4 -7.83 25.40 20.79
CA ASN A 4 -7.53 24.59 19.62
C ASN A 4 -8.85 24.41 18.86
N GLN A 5 -9.18 25.35 17.96
CA GLN A 5 -10.27 25.16 17.03
C GLN A 5 -10.00 23.88 16.24
N GLY A 6 -10.86 22.88 16.45
CA GLY A 6 -10.68 21.55 15.92
C GLY A 6 -10.57 21.60 14.40
N VAL A 7 -9.43 21.12 13.88
CA VAL A 7 -9.30 20.82 12.46
C VAL A 7 -10.31 19.72 12.16
N SER A 8 -11.36 20.09 11.42
CA SER A 8 -12.40 19.18 10.95
C SER A 8 -11.79 18.07 10.09
N LEU A 9 -12.29 16.84 10.23
CA LEU A 9 -11.89 15.74 9.37
C LEU A 9 -12.24 16.06 7.90
N PRO A 10 -11.41 15.61 6.94
CA PRO A 10 -11.77 15.71 5.52
C PRO A 10 -13.05 14.92 5.20
N ASP A 11 -13.72 15.29 4.11
CA ASP A 11 -14.92 14.59 3.62
C ASP A 11 -14.63 13.10 3.34
N GLY A 12 -15.54 12.22 3.75
CA GLY A 12 -15.42 10.75 3.60
C GLY A 12 -14.84 10.00 4.82
N PHE A 13 -14.36 10.72 5.84
CA PHE A 13 -13.87 10.14 7.09
C PHE A 13 -15.02 10.10 8.12
N GLN A 14 -15.29 8.92 8.68
CA GLN A 14 -16.35 8.75 9.68
C GLN A 14 -15.74 8.47 11.06
N ARG A 15 -16.34 9.04 12.10
CA ARG A 15 -16.00 8.80 13.50
C ARG A 15 -16.58 7.49 14.02
N GLY A 16 -15.83 6.74 14.83
CA GLY A 16 -16.31 5.51 15.48
C GLY A 16 -15.23 4.47 15.78
N VAL A 17 -15.66 3.35 16.38
CA VAL A 17 -14.87 2.12 16.52
C VAL A 17 -15.43 1.10 15.51
N PRO A 18 -14.60 0.48 14.66
CA PRO A 18 -15.09 -0.53 13.71
C PRO A 18 -15.76 -1.71 14.45
N GLY A 19 -16.89 -2.19 13.91
CA GLY A 19 -17.59 -3.36 14.44
C GLY A 19 -16.96 -4.67 13.97
N ALA A 20 -16.82 -5.66 14.87
CA ALA A 20 -16.14 -6.94 14.60
C ALA A 20 -16.77 -7.79 13.47
N ASP A 21 -18.04 -7.56 13.13
CA ASP A 21 -18.77 -8.28 12.08
C ASP A 21 -18.89 -7.48 10.76
N LEU A 22 -18.30 -6.29 10.69
CA LEU A 22 -18.31 -5.46 9.49
C LEU A 22 -17.07 -5.75 8.63
N PRO A 23 -17.19 -5.57 7.30
CA PRO A 23 -16.03 -5.72 6.43
C PRO A 23 -14.92 -4.71 6.83
N PRO A 24 -13.64 -5.12 6.85
CA PRO A 24 -12.56 -4.27 7.32
C PRO A 24 -12.53 -2.92 6.62
N ARG A 25 -12.43 -1.85 7.39
CA ARG A 25 -12.30 -0.49 6.89
C ARG A 25 -10.84 -0.09 6.89
N VAL A 26 -10.34 0.35 5.74
CA VAL A 26 -8.92 0.70 5.57
C VAL A 26 -8.72 2.19 5.42
N LEU A 27 -7.60 2.68 5.92
CA LEU A 27 -6.98 3.94 5.50
C LEU A 27 -5.90 3.61 4.47
N ALA A 28 -6.13 3.91 3.20
CA ALA A 28 -5.14 3.76 2.15
C ALA A 28 -4.47 5.11 1.85
N VAL A 29 -3.14 5.14 1.82
CA VAL A 29 -2.34 6.36 1.63
C VAL A 29 -1.18 6.15 0.67
N SER A 30 -0.80 7.17 -0.10
CA SER A 30 0.36 7.13 -1.00
C SER A 30 0.78 8.52 -1.47
N ASP A 31 2.07 8.71 -1.74
CA ASP A 31 2.72 9.83 -2.47
C ASP A 31 2.52 11.27 -1.95
N GLU A 32 1.37 11.61 -1.37
CA GLU A 32 0.99 12.93 -0.90
C GLU A 32 0.60 12.87 0.58
N VAL A 33 1.31 13.63 1.40
CA VAL A 33 0.98 13.78 2.82
C VAL A 33 -0.32 14.57 2.95
N ASN A 34 -1.31 13.98 3.63
CA ASN A 34 -2.50 14.73 4.04
C ASN A 34 -2.22 15.38 5.39
N GLU A 35 -1.94 16.69 5.38
CA GLU A 35 -1.58 17.46 6.58
C GLU A 35 -2.62 17.33 7.70
N ALA A 36 -3.91 17.26 7.37
CA ALA A 36 -4.97 17.12 8.37
C ALA A 36 -4.87 15.79 9.14
N LEU A 37 -4.36 14.73 8.49
CA LEU A 37 -4.11 13.43 9.11
C LEU A 37 -2.77 13.36 9.84
N TRP A 38 -1.89 14.36 9.68
CA TRP A 38 -0.67 14.50 10.48
C TRP A 38 -0.88 15.33 11.75
N THR A 39 -2.12 15.34 12.23
CA THR A 39 -2.52 15.99 13.48
C THR A 39 -3.26 15.00 14.36
N THR A 40 -3.45 15.33 15.64
CA THR A 40 -4.22 14.48 16.56
C THR A 40 -5.68 14.27 16.14
N SER A 41 -6.20 15.03 15.17
CA SER A 41 -7.55 14.81 14.63
C SER A 41 -7.70 13.43 13.96
N VAL A 42 -6.59 12.82 13.51
CA VAL A 42 -6.62 11.49 12.88
C VAL A 42 -7.19 10.41 13.78
N LYS A 43 -7.10 10.55 15.11
CA LYS A 43 -7.63 9.58 16.09
C LYS A 43 -9.13 9.31 15.92
N ASP A 44 -9.86 10.25 15.32
CA ASP A 44 -11.29 10.16 15.10
C ASP A 44 -11.61 9.38 13.80
N VAL A 45 -10.61 8.91 13.05
CA VAL A 45 -10.81 8.12 11.83
C VAL A 45 -11.01 6.65 12.17
N ALA A 46 -12.24 6.15 11.99
CA ALA A 46 -12.56 4.75 12.28
C ALA A 46 -12.05 3.80 11.19
N VAL A 47 -10.89 3.17 11.40
CA VAL A 47 -10.30 2.17 10.50
C VAL A 47 -9.70 1.00 11.26
N ASP A 48 -9.57 -0.14 10.59
CA ASP A 48 -9.02 -1.39 11.11
C ASP A 48 -7.56 -1.61 10.73
N LEU A 49 -7.16 -1.06 9.58
CA LEU A 49 -5.87 -1.32 8.94
C LEU A 49 -5.44 -0.12 8.08
N ILE A 50 -4.14 0.17 8.10
CA ILE A 50 -3.53 1.20 7.25
C ILE A 50 -2.76 0.49 6.13
N LEU A 51 -3.01 0.89 4.88
CA LEU A 51 -2.34 0.38 3.68
C LEU A 51 -1.58 1.52 3.00
N ALA A 52 -0.25 1.47 2.98
CA ALA A 52 0.57 2.51 2.36
C ALA A 52 1.22 2.03 1.05
N ALA A 53 0.93 2.71 -0.05
CA ALA A 53 1.41 2.38 -1.39
C ALA A 53 2.70 3.13 -1.78
N GLY A 54 3.49 3.59 -0.79
CA GLY A 54 4.84 4.12 -0.99
C GLY A 54 4.94 5.63 -1.13
N ASP A 55 6.18 6.11 -1.21
CA ASP A 55 6.58 7.52 -1.40
C ASP A 55 5.94 8.48 -0.39
N LEU A 56 5.93 8.03 0.88
CA LEU A 56 5.51 8.83 2.03
C LEU A 56 6.62 8.85 3.07
N PRO A 57 6.82 9.97 3.79
CA PRO A 57 7.74 10.01 4.92
C PRO A 57 7.39 8.89 5.92
N PHE A 58 8.39 8.09 6.31
CA PHE A 58 8.15 7.02 7.27
C PHE A 58 7.71 7.52 8.64
N ASP A 59 8.12 8.74 9.02
CA ASP A 59 7.64 9.40 10.26
C ASP A 59 6.14 9.75 10.18
N TYR A 60 5.62 10.04 8.97
CA TYR A 60 4.18 10.23 8.77
C TYR A 60 3.43 8.90 8.92
N LEU A 61 3.95 7.82 8.34
CA LEU A 61 3.36 6.49 8.48
C LEU A 61 3.39 5.98 9.93
N ASP A 62 4.48 6.23 10.66
CA ASP A 62 4.58 5.95 12.09
C ASP A 62 3.55 6.75 12.89
N PHE A 63 3.44 8.06 12.62
CA PHE A 63 2.45 8.91 13.26
C PHE A 63 1.03 8.38 13.06
N LEU A 64 0.66 7.99 11.85
CA LEU A 64 -0.66 7.41 11.56
C LEU A 64 -0.89 6.12 12.35
N ALA A 65 0.05 5.16 12.27
CA ALA A 65 -0.08 3.87 12.92
C ALA A 65 -0.15 4.00 14.45
N SER A 66 0.72 4.81 15.03
CA SER A 66 0.82 5.05 16.46
C SER A 66 -0.38 5.83 17.00
N THR A 67 -0.90 6.82 16.26
CA THR A 67 -2.04 7.64 16.73
C THR A 67 -3.38 6.94 16.57
N LEU A 68 -3.55 6.15 15.51
CA LEU A 68 -4.75 5.35 15.29
C LEU A 68 -4.77 4.07 16.12
N ASP A 69 -3.60 3.63 16.62
CA ASP A 69 -3.39 2.31 17.22
C ASP A 69 -3.86 1.19 16.29
N ARG A 70 -3.42 1.25 15.03
CA ARG A 70 -3.81 0.30 13.97
C ARG A 70 -2.59 -0.25 13.24
N PRO A 71 -2.65 -1.52 12.80
CA PRO A 71 -1.57 -2.10 12.02
C PRO A 71 -1.35 -1.33 10.72
N LEU A 72 -0.08 -1.22 10.33
CA LEU A 72 0.36 -0.63 9.08
C LEU A 72 0.99 -1.70 8.19
N VAL A 73 0.47 -1.86 6.98
CA VAL A 73 1.08 -2.64 5.90
C VAL A 73 1.49 -1.70 4.78
N PHE A 74 2.71 -1.83 4.29
CA PHE A 74 3.22 -0.92 3.26
C PHE A 74 4.08 -1.62 2.21
N VAL A 75 4.19 -0.99 1.04
CA VAL A 75 5.21 -1.27 0.03
C VAL A 75 6.02 0.01 -0.21
N PRO A 76 7.32 -0.07 -0.50
CA PRO A 76 8.11 1.11 -0.81
C PRO A 76 7.74 1.63 -2.20
N GLY A 77 7.72 2.95 -2.34
CA GLY A 77 7.73 3.62 -3.62
C GLY A 77 9.14 3.79 -4.17
N ASN A 78 9.30 4.52 -5.27
CA ASN A 78 10.61 4.67 -5.90
C ASN A 78 11.52 5.72 -5.25
N HIS A 79 10.96 6.64 -4.48
CA HIS A 79 11.70 7.63 -3.71
C HIS A 79 12.01 7.16 -2.28
N ASP A 80 11.38 6.08 -1.83
CA ASP A 80 11.66 5.49 -0.53
C ASP A 80 13.09 4.92 -0.41
N PRO A 81 13.68 4.91 0.80
CA PRO A 81 14.94 4.23 1.09
C PRO A 81 14.94 2.74 0.68
N ASP A 82 16.13 2.22 0.38
CA ASP A 82 16.32 0.78 0.18
C ASP A 82 16.14 0.02 1.52
N LEU A 83 15.06 -0.76 1.59
CA LEU A 83 14.75 -1.61 2.75
C LEU A 83 15.26 -3.05 2.58
N SER A 84 15.99 -3.35 1.50
CA SER A 84 16.51 -4.69 1.24
C SER A 84 17.69 -5.06 2.16
N GLY A 85 17.87 -6.37 2.36
CA GLY A 85 18.97 -6.90 3.18
C GLY A 85 18.78 -6.73 4.69
N PHE A 86 17.64 -6.19 5.12
CA PHE A 86 17.25 -6.16 6.52
C PHE A 86 16.47 -7.42 6.92
N GLY A 87 16.77 -7.96 8.09
CA GLY A 87 16.08 -9.07 8.72
C GLY A 87 15.82 -8.80 10.20
N TRP A 88 15.09 -9.71 10.85
CA TRP A 88 14.74 -9.61 12.26
C TRP A 88 15.18 -10.87 13.01
N ARG A 89 15.82 -10.70 14.17
CA ARG A 89 16.20 -11.80 15.06
C ARG A 89 16.08 -11.33 16.51
N ASN A 90 15.29 -12.04 17.31
CA ASN A 90 15.07 -11.75 18.74
C ASN A 90 14.70 -10.26 19.01
N GLY A 91 13.81 -9.69 18.18
CA GLY A 91 13.39 -8.29 18.30
C GLY A 91 14.39 -7.25 17.80
N LEU A 92 15.57 -7.66 17.31
CA LEU A 92 16.57 -6.78 16.74
C LEU A 92 16.50 -6.78 15.22
N SER A 93 16.55 -5.59 14.62
CA SER A 93 16.77 -5.43 13.19
C SER A 93 18.25 -5.67 12.87
N LEU A 94 18.51 -6.50 11.87
CA LEU A 94 19.85 -6.86 11.41
C LEU A 94 20.04 -6.45 9.96
N ARG A 95 21.25 -6.02 9.59
CA ARG A 95 21.69 -5.87 8.19
C ARG A 95 23.03 -6.59 8.03
N ALA A 96 23.13 -7.47 7.03
CA ALA A 96 24.30 -8.32 6.81
C ALA A 96 24.77 -9.09 8.09
N GLY A 97 23.82 -9.48 8.94
CA GLY A 97 24.09 -10.23 10.18
C GLY A 97 24.40 -9.39 11.42
N PHE A 98 24.57 -8.07 11.28
CA PHE A 98 24.89 -7.16 12.39
C PHE A 98 23.66 -6.34 12.82
N PRO A 99 23.50 -6.04 14.13
CA PRO A 99 22.50 -5.08 14.60
C PRO A 99 22.60 -3.77 13.84
N SER A 100 21.49 -3.32 13.27
CA SER A 100 21.41 -2.08 12.51
C SER A 100 20.03 -1.47 12.70
N ARG A 101 19.94 -0.15 12.79
CA ARG A 101 18.66 0.55 12.96
C ARG A 101 17.77 0.29 11.74
N TRP A 102 16.56 -0.20 11.96
CA TRP A 102 15.54 -0.33 10.91
C TRP A 102 15.23 1.07 10.33
N PRO A 103 15.39 1.28 9.01
CA PRO A 103 15.16 2.58 8.39
C PRO A 103 13.69 2.79 7.97
N GLY A 104 12.84 1.76 8.01
CA GLY A 104 11.42 1.88 7.68
C GLY A 104 10.56 2.39 8.85
N PRO A 105 9.24 2.53 8.65
CA PRO A 105 8.33 2.96 9.71
C PRO A 105 8.37 1.93 10.87
N PRO A 106 8.57 2.36 12.12
CA PRO A 106 8.50 1.50 13.30
C PRO A 106 7.19 0.71 13.34
N GLY A 107 7.25 -0.59 13.66
CA GLY A 107 6.08 -1.47 13.73
C GLY A 107 5.39 -1.77 12.38
N GLY A 108 5.73 -1.06 11.31
CA GLY A 108 5.15 -1.26 9.98
C GLY A 108 5.57 -2.58 9.33
N ILE A 109 4.62 -3.25 8.70
CA ILE A 109 4.82 -4.51 7.99
C ILE A 109 5.12 -4.22 6.52
N ASN A 110 6.37 -4.40 6.12
CA ASN A 110 6.75 -4.30 4.71
C ASN A 110 6.27 -5.55 3.94
N ALA A 111 5.26 -5.37 3.09
CA ALA A 111 4.68 -6.42 2.24
C ALA A 111 5.43 -6.60 0.90
N ASP A 112 6.45 -5.81 0.61
CA ASP A 112 7.15 -5.86 -0.67
C ASP A 112 7.78 -7.22 -0.96
N GLY A 113 7.32 -7.86 -2.04
CA GLY A 113 7.70 -9.21 -2.44
C GLY A 113 7.21 -10.31 -1.49
N ARG A 114 6.23 -10.02 -0.63
CA ARG A 114 5.65 -10.93 0.37
C ARG A 114 4.13 -10.96 0.30
N ILE A 115 3.56 -11.98 0.94
CA ILE A 115 2.13 -12.05 1.28
C ILE A 115 2.06 -12.03 2.80
N VAL A 116 1.24 -11.13 3.34
CA VAL A 116 1.04 -10.94 4.78
C VAL A 116 -0.44 -11.02 5.10
N GLU A 117 -0.78 -11.46 6.31
CA GLU A 117 -2.17 -11.49 6.79
C GLU A 117 -2.25 -10.67 8.07
N VAL A 118 -3.07 -9.62 8.04
CA VAL A 118 -3.13 -8.61 9.11
C VAL A 118 -4.56 -8.11 9.22
N ALA A 119 -5.11 -8.06 10.44
CA ALA A 119 -6.52 -7.72 10.69
C ALA A 119 -7.51 -8.57 9.84
N GLY A 120 -7.16 -9.85 9.61
CA GLY A 120 -7.93 -10.77 8.76
C GLY A 120 -7.82 -10.52 7.25
N VAL A 121 -7.05 -9.52 6.81
CA VAL A 121 -6.87 -9.16 5.41
C VAL A 121 -5.59 -9.79 4.87
N ARG A 122 -5.68 -10.54 3.77
CA ARG A 122 -4.52 -11.12 3.07
C ARG A 122 -4.01 -10.16 1.99
N VAL A 123 -2.82 -9.61 2.20
CA VAL A 123 -2.21 -8.57 1.35
C VAL A 123 -0.98 -9.13 0.65
N ALA A 124 -0.94 -9.06 -0.68
CA ALA A 124 0.27 -9.29 -1.47
C ALA A 124 0.88 -7.93 -1.87
N GLY A 125 2.20 -7.77 -1.73
CA GLY A 125 2.87 -6.48 -1.98
C GLY A 125 3.88 -6.50 -3.13
N LEU A 126 3.81 -5.51 -4.03
CA LEU A 126 4.82 -5.23 -5.05
C LEU A 126 5.12 -3.72 -5.14
N GLY A 127 6.15 -3.29 -4.41
CA GLY A 127 6.62 -1.91 -4.45
C GLY A 127 7.51 -1.58 -5.65
N GLY A 128 7.94 -0.32 -5.68
CA GLY A 128 8.82 0.25 -6.67
C GLY A 128 8.15 0.64 -7.99
N SER A 129 8.95 1.16 -8.90
CA SER A 129 8.50 1.71 -10.19
C SER A 129 9.34 1.26 -11.38
N PRO A 130 8.95 1.60 -12.62
CA PRO A 130 9.72 1.28 -13.81
C PRO A 130 11.14 1.86 -13.73
N TRP A 131 12.08 1.19 -14.40
CA TRP A 131 13.46 1.65 -14.44
C TRP A 131 13.64 2.92 -15.28
N TYR A 132 14.20 3.98 -14.68
CA TYR A 132 14.54 5.21 -15.40
C TYR A 132 15.93 5.77 -15.05
N ASN A 133 16.39 5.67 -13.79
CA ASN A 133 17.71 6.19 -13.39
C ASN A 133 18.53 5.23 -12.52
N GLY A 134 18.01 4.04 -12.22
CA GLY A 134 18.72 3.00 -11.47
C GLY A 134 18.66 3.15 -9.95
N GLY A 135 17.66 3.88 -9.43
CA GLY A 135 17.34 3.91 -8.01
C GLY A 135 17.05 2.51 -7.41
N PRO A 136 17.10 2.37 -6.08
CA PRO A 136 17.04 1.08 -5.40
C PRO A 136 15.72 0.34 -5.58
N ASN A 137 14.61 1.07 -5.72
CA ASN A 137 13.26 0.54 -5.86
C ASN A 137 12.76 0.63 -7.31
N GLN A 138 13.67 0.48 -8.29
CA GLN A 138 13.33 0.52 -9.71
C GLN A 138 13.54 -0.82 -10.40
N TRP A 139 12.57 -1.19 -11.23
CA TRP A 139 12.50 -2.51 -11.84
C TRP A 139 12.26 -2.42 -13.34
N THR A 140 13.00 -3.23 -14.09
CA THR A 140 12.57 -3.53 -15.46
C THR A 140 11.37 -4.47 -15.41
N GLU A 141 10.56 -4.47 -16.46
CA GLU A 141 9.42 -5.39 -16.62
C GLU A 141 9.83 -6.84 -16.29
N ARG A 142 10.99 -7.29 -16.79
CA ARG A 142 11.52 -8.64 -16.53
C ARG A 142 11.82 -8.89 -15.05
N ARG A 143 12.35 -7.90 -14.32
CA ARG A 143 12.64 -8.03 -12.89
C ARG A 143 11.34 -8.03 -12.09
N GLN A 144 10.44 -7.10 -12.34
CA GLN A 144 9.14 -7.05 -11.66
C GLN A 144 8.32 -8.30 -11.93
N SER A 145 8.31 -8.80 -13.17
CA SER A 145 7.71 -10.10 -13.54
C SER A 145 8.21 -11.26 -12.70
N ARG A 146 9.51 -11.32 -12.38
CA ARG A 146 10.07 -12.38 -11.53
C ARG A 146 9.56 -12.26 -10.09
N ARG A 147 9.44 -11.04 -9.58
CA ARG A 147 8.91 -10.75 -8.24
C ARG A 147 7.43 -11.14 -8.16
N ALA A 148 6.63 -10.75 -9.14
CA ALA A 148 5.22 -11.12 -9.25
C ALA A 148 5.02 -12.64 -9.30
N ARG A 149 5.77 -13.36 -10.16
CA ARG A 149 5.71 -14.84 -10.22
C ARG A 149 6.10 -15.50 -8.90
N ARG A 150 7.05 -14.93 -8.15
CA ARG A 150 7.41 -15.43 -6.82
C ARG A 150 6.24 -15.28 -5.85
N LEU A 151 5.54 -14.14 -5.85
CA LEU A 151 4.33 -13.95 -5.04
C LEU A 151 3.23 -14.94 -5.40
N VAL A 152 2.97 -15.14 -6.69
CA VAL A 152 1.99 -16.13 -7.17
C VAL A 152 2.30 -17.53 -6.63
N ARG A 153 3.57 -17.93 -6.63
CA ARG A 153 3.99 -19.21 -6.05
C ARG A 153 3.81 -19.25 -4.53
N LEU A 154 4.12 -18.16 -3.83
CA LEU A 154 3.90 -18.05 -2.38
C LEU A 154 2.43 -18.12 -2.00
N ALA A 155 1.53 -17.66 -2.88
CA ALA A 155 0.09 -17.71 -2.66
C ALA A 155 -0.45 -19.14 -2.67
N ARG A 156 0.26 -20.10 -3.29
CA ARG A 156 -0.14 -21.52 -3.41
C ARG A 156 -1.56 -21.71 -3.94
N GLY A 157 -1.96 -20.88 -4.91
CA GLY A 157 -3.29 -20.91 -5.53
C GLY A 157 -4.41 -20.25 -4.71
N ALA A 158 -4.17 -19.92 -3.44
CA ALA A 158 -5.14 -19.21 -2.61
C ALA A 158 -5.22 -17.74 -3.04
N PRO A 159 -6.44 -17.16 -3.15
CA PRO A 159 -6.63 -15.77 -3.52
C PRO A 159 -6.15 -14.82 -2.41
N VAL A 160 -5.86 -13.58 -2.75
CA VAL A 160 -5.57 -12.50 -1.78
C VAL A 160 -6.69 -11.49 -1.78
N ASP A 161 -6.83 -10.69 -0.73
CA ASP A 161 -7.84 -9.63 -0.69
C ASP A 161 -7.35 -8.37 -1.41
N VAL A 162 -6.08 -8.04 -1.19
CA VAL A 162 -5.45 -6.83 -1.70
C VAL A 162 -4.13 -7.18 -2.38
N LEU A 163 -3.97 -6.72 -3.61
CA LEU A 163 -2.66 -6.56 -4.25
C LEU A 163 -2.25 -5.09 -4.09
N LEU A 164 -1.35 -4.83 -3.13
CA LEU A 164 -0.83 -3.50 -2.83
C LEU A 164 0.42 -3.26 -3.69
N THR A 165 0.37 -2.28 -4.57
CA THR A 165 1.49 -1.91 -5.43
C THR A 165 1.81 -0.43 -5.27
N HIS A 166 3.01 -0.01 -5.66
CA HIS A 166 3.29 1.42 -5.82
C HIS A 166 2.87 1.88 -7.22
N THR A 167 3.37 1.22 -8.27
CA THR A 167 2.99 1.51 -9.65
C THR A 167 1.71 0.76 -10.10
N PRO A 168 0.85 1.37 -10.95
CA PRO A 168 -0.32 0.72 -11.54
C PRO A 168 0.01 -0.40 -12.55
N PRO A 169 -0.99 -1.24 -12.91
CA PRO A 169 -0.93 -2.07 -14.11
C PRO A 169 -0.82 -1.25 -15.39
N LEU A 170 -0.13 -1.80 -16.39
CA LEU A 170 -0.03 -1.17 -17.71
C LEU A 170 -1.41 -1.03 -18.37
N GLY A 171 -1.73 0.18 -18.84
CA GLY A 171 -3.01 0.52 -19.49
C GLY A 171 -4.22 0.55 -18.54
N VAL A 172 -3.98 0.53 -17.22
CA VAL A 172 -5.04 0.59 -16.19
C VAL A 172 -4.56 1.45 -15.02
N GLY A 173 -4.90 2.74 -15.06
CA GLY A 173 -4.54 3.69 -13.99
C GLY A 173 -3.16 4.31 -14.14
N ASP A 174 -2.40 3.96 -15.19
CA ASP A 174 -1.18 4.65 -15.60
C ASP A 174 -1.45 5.87 -16.49
N ALA A 175 -0.39 6.63 -16.78
CA ALA A 175 -0.47 7.72 -17.74
C ALA A 175 -0.49 7.16 -19.17
N ASP A 176 -1.56 7.45 -19.92
CA ASP A 176 -1.70 7.10 -21.33
C ASP A 176 -1.36 8.28 -22.25
N GLY A 177 -0.88 7.99 -23.47
CA GLY A 177 -0.77 8.96 -24.57
C GLY A 177 0.64 9.47 -24.89
N ALA A 178 0.71 10.52 -25.71
CA ALA A 178 1.96 11.10 -26.22
C ALA A 178 2.84 11.77 -25.14
N ASP A 179 2.26 12.01 -23.95
CA ASP A 179 2.91 12.61 -22.79
C ASP A 179 3.24 11.57 -21.69
N ALA A 180 3.09 10.26 -21.98
CA ALA A 180 3.41 9.19 -21.04
C ALA A 180 4.93 9.03 -20.89
N ASP A 181 5.52 9.81 -19.99
CA ASP A 181 6.92 9.62 -19.63
C ASP A 181 7.15 8.21 -19.08
N ARG A 182 8.29 7.64 -19.47
CA ARG A 182 8.70 6.26 -19.14
C ARG A 182 8.49 5.84 -17.67
N PRO A 183 8.68 6.70 -16.66
CA PRO A 183 8.41 6.37 -15.26
C PRO A 183 6.93 6.16 -14.95
N HIS A 184 6.01 6.85 -15.63
CA HIS A 184 4.56 6.83 -15.34
C HIS A 184 3.80 5.72 -16.08
N ARG A 185 4.52 4.86 -16.82
CA ARG A 185 3.96 3.68 -17.48
C ARG A 185 3.80 2.53 -16.49
N GLY A 186 2.65 1.87 -16.49
CA GLY A 186 2.41 0.74 -15.59
C GLY A 186 3.21 -0.52 -15.94
N PHE A 187 3.14 -1.52 -15.06
CA PHE A 187 3.75 -2.83 -15.29
C PHE A 187 2.77 -3.80 -15.97
N GLY A 188 3.23 -4.47 -17.04
CA GLY A 188 2.44 -5.48 -17.73
C GLY A 188 2.21 -6.72 -16.88
N CYS A 189 3.22 -7.13 -16.09
CA CYS A 189 3.16 -8.33 -15.26
C CYS A 189 2.11 -8.30 -14.15
N LEU A 190 1.52 -7.13 -13.85
CA LEU A 190 0.44 -7.02 -12.88
C LEU A 190 -0.86 -7.64 -13.41
N HIS A 191 -1.04 -7.73 -14.73
CA HIS A 191 -2.15 -8.47 -15.33
C HIS A 191 -2.09 -9.96 -14.94
N ASP A 192 -0.94 -10.60 -15.15
CA ASP A 192 -0.72 -12.00 -14.76
C ASP A 192 -0.89 -12.23 -13.25
N ALA A 193 -0.39 -11.28 -12.44
CA ALA A 193 -0.50 -11.33 -11.00
C ALA A 193 -1.97 -11.26 -10.55
N VAL A 194 -2.76 -10.37 -11.16
CA VAL A 194 -4.20 -10.24 -10.90
C VAL A 194 -4.94 -11.50 -11.29
N THR A 195 -4.70 -12.05 -12.49
CA THR A 195 -5.33 -13.30 -12.92
C THR A 195 -5.05 -14.46 -11.95
N SER A 196 -3.82 -14.55 -11.44
CA SER A 196 -3.40 -15.68 -10.58
C SER A 196 -3.82 -15.51 -9.12
N LEU A 197 -3.63 -14.31 -8.56
CA LEU A 197 -3.90 -14.00 -7.16
C LEU A 197 -5.38 -13.65 -6.91
N ARG A 198 -6.13 -13.33 -7.97
CA ARG A 198 -7.55 -12.94 -7.94
C ARG A 198 -7.86 -11.92 -6.83
N PRO A 199 -7.08 -10.83 -6.72
CA PRO A 199 -7.29 -9.85 -5.68
C PRO A 199 -8.64 -9.17 -5.88
N ARG A 200 -9.34 -8.86 -4.80
CA ARG A 200 -10.53 -8.02 -4.92
C ARG A 200 -10.16 -6.56 -5.21
N TRP A 201 -9.07 -6.11 -4.60
CA TRP A 201 -8.54 -4.77 -4.75
C TRP A 201 -7.10 -4.80 -5.25
N LEU A 202 -6.80 -3.99 -6.25
CA LEU A 202 -5.45 -3.54 -6.55
C LEU A 202 -5.37 -2.06 -6.18
N LEU A 203 -4.52 -1.75 -5.20
CA LEU A 203 -4.30 -0.39 -4.73
C LEU A 203 -2.93 0.06 -5.20
N HIS A 204 -2.85 1.24 -5.82
CA HIS A 204 -1.60 1.81 -6.31
C HIS A 204 -1.48 3.30 -6.03
N GLY A 205 -0.25 3.80 -5.99
CA GLY A 205 0.10 5.21 -5.94
C GLY A 205 0.72 5.66 -7.27
N HIS A 206 1.83 6.41 -7.17
CA HIS A 206 2.78 6.80 -8.23
C HIS A 206 2.26 7.77 -9.29
N ILE A 207 0.98 7.64 -9.67
CA ILE A 207 0.34 8.51 -10.67
C ILE A 207 -0.38 9.64 -9.95
N HIS A 208 0.30 10.77 -9.77
CA HIS A 208 -0.27 11.94 -9.11
C HIS A 208 -1.42 12.53 -9.92
N PRO A 209 -2.65 12.52 -9.41
CA PRO A 209 -3.80 13.03 -10.14
C PRO A 209 -3.98 14.55 -10.00
N TYR A 210 -3.02 15.25 -9.39
CA TYR A 210 -3.00 16.70 -9.18
C TYR A 210 -4.30 17.24 -8.57
N GLY A 211 -4.69 16.67 -7.41
CA GLY A 211 -5.90 17.07 -6.67
C GLY A 211 -7.21 16.52 -7.24
N ARG A 212 -7.17 15.66 -8.26
CA ARG A 212 -8.35 14.91 -8.73
C ARG A 212 -8.40 13.53 -8.07
N HIS A 213 -9.60 12.97 -7.95
CA HIS A 213 -9.75 11.55 -7.65
C HIS A 213 -10.12 10.84 -8.96
N PRO A 214 -9.16 10.15 -9.60
CA PRO A 214 -9.47 9.44 -10.83
C PRO A 214 -10.53 8.37 -10.53
N PRO A 215 -11.44 8.11 -11.49
CA PRO A 215 -12.44 7.07 -11.30
C PRO A 215 -11.75 5.73 -11.09
N GLU A 216 -12.34 4.92 -10.24
CA GLU A 216 -11.92 3.55 -10.05
C GLU A 216 -12.02 2.77 -11.37
N GLN A 217 -10.96 2.02 -11.68
CA GLN A 217 -10.88 1.20 -12.88
C GLN A 217 -11.09 -0.28 -12.54
N ARG A 218 -11.14 -1.12 -13.56
CA ARG A 218 -11.31 -2.57 -13.39
C ARG A 218 -10.32 -3.34 -14.23
N LEU A 219 -9.85 -4.45 -13.66
CA LEU A 219 -9.11 -5.47 -14.37
C LEU A 219 -9.78 -6.82 -14.10
N GLY A 220 -10.69 -7.21 -15.00
CA GLY A 220 -11.64 -8.30 -14.73
C GLY A 220 -12.53 -7.95 -13.53
N ASP A 221 -12.58 -8.84 -12.54
CA ASP A 221 -13.34 -8.64 -11.30
C ASP A 221 -12.59 -7.80 -10.25
N THR A 222 -11.30 -7.55 -10.46
CA THR A 222 -10.47 -6.75 -9.55
C THR A 222 -10.75 -5.26 -9.73
N ARG A 223 -11.02 -4.57 -8.61
CA ARG A 223 -11.15 -3.12 -8.56
C ARG A 223 -9.76 -2.50 -8.46
N VAL A 224 -9.43 -1.60 -9.38
CA VAL A 224 -8.14 -0.90 -9.43
C VAL A 224 -8.35 0.54 -8.97
N ARG A 225 -7.67 0.93 -7.88
CA ARG A 225 -7.82 2.24 -7.28
C ARG A 225 -6.47 2.91 -7.07
N ASN A 226 -6.37 4.13 -7.58
CA ASN A 226 -5.31 5.06 -7.22
C ASN A 226 -5.61 5.63 -5.83
N VAL A 227 -4.67 5.45 -4.90
CA VAL A 227 -4.78 5.86 -3.49
C VAL A 227 -3.82 6.99 -3.13
N VAL A 228 -3.34 7.77 -4.11
CA VAL A 228 -2.58 9.01 -3.86
C VAL A 228 -3.37 9.94 -2.92
N GLY A 229 -2.67 10.49 -1.93
CA GLY A 229 -3.26 11.21 -0.81
C GLY A 229 -3.74 10.26 0.28
N ALA A 230 -5.00 10.39 0.70
CA ALA A 230 -5.59 9.56 1.74
C ALA A 230 -7.04 9.19 1.43
N HIS A 231 -7.36 7.91 1.56
CA HIS A 231 -8.66 7.34 1.19
C HIS A 231 -9.15 6.40 2.29
N VAL A 232 -10.41 6.55 2.70
CA VAL A 232 -11.04 5.63 3.66
C VAL A 232 -12.21 4.89 3.02
N PHE A 233 -12.15 3.56 3.05
CA PHE A 233 -13.19 2.72 2.45
C PHE A 233 -13.22 1.32 3.06
N GLY A 234 -14.34 0.63 2.92
CA GLY A 234 -14.46 -0.78 3.30
C GLY A 234 -13.93 -1.70 2.20
N LEU A 235 -13.15 -2.72 2.58
CA LEU A 235 -12.71 -3.75 1.64
C LEU A 235 -13.87 -4.65 1.19
N GLY A 236 -14.98 -4.68 1.94
CA GLY A 236 -16.13 -5.60 1.80
C GLY A 236 -15.81 -7.03 2.29
N PRO A 237 -16.64 -8.04 1.96
CA PRO A 237 -16.36 -9.44 2.33
C PRO A 237 -14.95 -9.89 1.92
N LEU A 238 -14.25 -10.52 2.86
CA LEU A 238 -12.89 -11.05 2.68
C LEU A 238 -12.92 -12.46 2.07
N SER A 239 -11.84 -12.77 1.37
CA SER A 239 -11.56 -14.08 0.79
C SER A 239 -11.25 -15.05 1.92
N ARG A 240 -12.25 -15.80 2.38
CA ARG A 240 -12.02 -16.85 3.38
C ARG A 240 -11.12 -17.91 2.76
N THR A 241 -9.93 -18.09 3.32
CA THR A 241 -9.18 -19.32 3.10
C THR A 241 -9.82 -20.33 4.05
N GLU A 242 -10.69 -21.21 3.56
CA GLU A 242 -11.04 -22.39 4.34
C GLU A 242 -9.73 -23.13 4.62
N ALA A 243 -9.37 -23.25 5.89
CA ALA A 243 -8.33 -24.19 6.30
C ALA A 243 -8.86 -25.61 5.98
N PRO A 244 -8.04 -26.49 5.39
CA PRO A 244 -8.42 -27.90 5.22
C PRO A 244 -8.66 -28.59 6.57
#